data_AF-E9F9E0-F1
#
_entry.id   AF-E9F9E0-F1
#
_cell.length_a   1.000
_cell.length_b   1.000
_cell.length_c   1.000
_cell.angle_alpha   90.00
_cell.angle_beta   90.00
_cell.angle_gamma   90.00
#
_symmetry.space_group_name_H-M   'P 1'
#
loop_
_entity.id
_entity.type
_entity.pdbx_description
1 polymer ?
#
loop_
_entity_poly.entity_id
_entity_poly.type
_entity_poly.pdbx_seq_one_letter_code
_entity_poly.pdbx_strand_id
1 'polypeptide(L)'
;MHLQEHSQTSRFDNLVPDATPHNHPSTLNTVKMTGGISVRDVDPAAAAGRVAVPLGLVDFEAEKEDWELRSRREGVARLLKTEYANGFLCLQAQKFINAYAAFLKRQGKLPIPGWVDTVKTGPAKELPPQNIDWFYVRAASVARHVYLRKTVGVGRLRKVHGTAKNRGSRPSKHVDASGSVDRKILQALEKIGVLEQDEEKGGRRITQSGQRDLDRIAQTTAEADEEDEDEE
;
A
#
# COMPACT_ATOMS: atom_id res chain seq x y z
N MET A 1 -76.23 -3.42 -9.45
CA MET A 1 -76.70 -2.01 -9.38
C MET A 1 -75.77 -1.33 -8.38
N HIS A 2 -74.77 -0.56 -8.77
CA HIS A 2 -74.86 0.70 -9.50
C HIS A 2 -73.52 0.97 -10.21
N LEU A 3 -73.62 1.48 -11.43
CA LEU A 3 -72.55 1.99 -12.27
C LEU A 3 -71.95 3.27 -11.65
N GLN A 4 -70.66 3.58 -11.87
CA GLN A 4 -70.21 4.36 -13.03
C GLN A 4 -68.74 4.81 -12.84
N GLU A 5 -67.97 4.63 -13.90
CA GLU A 5 -66.59 5.07 -14.13
C GLU A 5 -66.48 6.60 -14.30
N HIS A 6 -65.24 7.11 -14.31
CA HIS A 6 -64.64 8.13 -15.21
C HIS A 6 -63.34 8.65 -14.53
N SER A 7 -62.14 8.17 -14.89
CA SER A 7 -61.33 8.45 -16.10
C SER A 7 -60.34 9.64 -15.94
N GLN A 8 -59.04 9.31 -16.06
CA GLN A 8 -57.99 10.06 -16.80
C GLN A 8 -57.53 11.43 -16.24
N THR A 9 -56.30 11.96 -16.36
CA THR A 9 -55.02 11.62 -17.01
C THR A 9 -53.96 12.67 -16.59
N SER A 10 -52.68 12.26 -16.57
CA SER A 10 -51.45 12.98 -16.94
C SER A 10 -51.12 14.41 -16.42
N ARG A 11 -49.96 14.53 -15.75
CA ARG A 11 -48.83 15.44 -16.11
C ARG A 11 -47.69 15.23 -15.09
N PHE A 12 -46.67 14.44 -15.40
CA PHE A 12 -45.34 14.92 -15.84
C PHE A 12 -45.16 16.44 -15.87
N ASP A 13 -44.27 16.96 -15.03
CA ASP A 13 -43.23 17.96 -15.33
C ASP A 13 -42.53 18.35 -14.01
N ASN A 14 -41.31 17.86 -13.78
CA ASN A 14 -40.06 18.61 -13.98
C ASN A 14 -39.77 19.65 -12.87
N LEU A 15 -39.02 19.24 -11.85
CA LEU A 15 -38.17 20.15 -11.07
C LEU A 15 -36.71 19.70 -11.23
N VAL A 16 -36.12 20.23 -12.28
CA VAL A 16 -34.68 20.33 -12.51
C VAL A 16 -34.16 21.48 -11.65
N PRO A 17 -33.18 21.30 -10.75
CA PRO A 17 -32.34 22.43 -10.34
C PRO A 17 -31.31 22.68 -11.44
N ASP A 18 -31.48 23.80 -12.12
CA ASP A 18 -30.63 24.26 -13.21
C ASP A 18 -29.20 24.54 -12.76
N ALA A 19 -28.33 24.43 -13.74
CA ALA A 19 -26.91 24.30 -13.69
C ALA A 19 -26.19 25.66 -13.78
N THR A 20 -25.10 25.77 -13.00
CA THR A 20 -23.77 26.26 -13.48
C THR A 20 -23.51 27.80 -13.54
N PRO A 21 -22.30 28.27 -13.92
CA PRO A 21 -21.11 28.30 -13.04
C PRO A 21 -20.30 29.61 -13.20
N HIS A 22 -19.77 30.25 -12.14
CA HIS A 22 -18.77 31.31 -12.36
C HIS A 22 -17.57 31.28 -11.39
N ASN A 23 -16.53 30.72 -11.98
CA ASN A 23 -15.10 30.93 -11.89
C ASN A 23 -14.54 32.26 -11.30
N HIS A 24 -13.40 32.07 -10.64
CA HIS A 24 -12.23 32.92 -10.41
C HIS A 24 -12.11 33.88 -9.20
N PRO A 25 -10.97 33.80 -8.47
CA PRO A 25 -10.57 34.75 -7.44
C PRO A 25 -9.79 35.92 -8.05
N SER A 26 -10.00 37.15 -7.56
CA SER A 26 -8.97 38.21 -7.48
C SER A 26 -9.57 39.58 -7.11
N THR A 27 -9.21 40.11 -5.96
CA THR A 27 -8.79 41.52 -5.79
C THR A 27 -7.86 41.59 -4.57
N LEU A 28 -6.57 41.76 -4.82
CA LEU A 28 -5.82 42.99 -4.53
C LEU A 28 -5.82 43.39 -3.05
N ASN A 29 -4.79 42.96 -2.32
CA ASN A 29 -4.15 43.84 -1.36
C ASN A 29 -2.67 44.02 -1.74
N THR A 30 -2.42 45.20 -2.29
CA THR A 30 -1.12 45.80 -2.55
C THR A 30 -0.53 46.25 -1.21
N VAL A 31 0.60 45.67 -0.80
CA VAL A 31 1.57 46.40 0.02
C VAL A 31 2.92 46.27 -0.67
N LYS A 32 3.31 47.38 -1.31
CA LYS A 32 4.68 47.66 -1.71
C LYS A 32 5.53 47.77 -0.44
N MET A 33 6.55 46.93 -0.30
CA MET A 33 7.75 47.30 0.44
C MET A 33 8.95 46.97 -0.43
N THR A 34 9.53 48.04 -0.94
CA THR A 34 10.84 48.15 -1.56
C THR A 34 11.93 47.70 -0.57
N GLY A 35 12.87 46.89 -1.04
CA GLY A 35 14.05 46.54 -0.25
C GLY A 35 14.86 45.43 -0.90
N GLY A 36 15.59 45.76 -1.97
CA GLY A 36 16.60 44.87 -2.53
C GLY A 36 17.75 44.72 -1.53
N ILE A 37 18.04 43.50 -1.12
CA ILE A 37 19.28 43.17 -0.40
C ILE A 37 20.25 42.60 -1.45
N SER A 38 21.22 43.44 -1.77
CA SER A 38 22.36 43.16 -2.64
C SER A 38 23.21 42.05 -2.05
N VAL A 39 23.60 41.11 -2.91
CA VAL A 39 24.57 40.03 -2.64
C VAL A 39 25.98 40.62 -2.60
N ARG A 40 26.28 41.46 -1.61
CA ARG A 40 27.63 41.93 -1.26
C ARG A 40 27.56 42.49 0.16
N ASP A 41 27.72 41.63 1.16
CA ASP A 41 28.17 41.94 2.52
C ASP A 41 28.34 40.62 3.26
N VAL A 42 29.45 39.94 2.96
CA VAL A 42 30.03 38.91 3.83
C VAL A 42 31.43 39.39 4.14
N ASP A 43 31.62 39.90 5.36
CA ASP A 43 32.90 40.37 5.86
C ASP A 43 33.96 39.25 5.82
N PRO A 44 35.12 39.48 5.19
CA PRO A 44 36.22 38.52 5.14
C PRO A 44 37.15 38.74 6.35
N ALA A 45 36.74 38.32 7.54
CA ALA A 45 37.60 38.37 8.73
C ALA A 45 37.25 37.30 9.76
N ALA A 46 37.31 36.03 9.36
CA ALA A 46 37.33 34.90 10.28
C ALA A 46 38.38 33.87 9.82
N ALA A 47 39.62 34.34 9.66
CA ALA A 47 40.80 33.53 9.43
C ALA A 47 41.60 33.45 10.74
N ALA A 48 41.32 32.46 11.58
CA ALA A 48 42.22 32.04 12.64
C ALA A 48 41.88 30.61 13.10
N GLY A 49 42.86 29.70 12.96
CA GLY A 49 43.00 28.52 13.81
C GLY A 49 42.19 27.28 13.44
N ARG A 50 42.60 26.57 12.38
CA ARG A 50 42.45 25.10 12.36
C ARG A 50 43.82 24.46 12.33
N VAL A 51 44.15 23.83 13.45
CA VAL A 51 45.33 23.00 13.66
C VAL A 51 45.23 21.81 12.72
N ALA A 52 46.29 21.59 11.94
CA ALA A 52 46.48 20.41 11.13
C ALA A 52 46.65 19.18 12.05
N VAL A 53 45.76 18.20 11.91
CA VAL A 53 45.94 16.86 12.48
C VAL A 53 46.43 15.95 11.35
N PRO A 54 47.51 15.16 11.56
CA PRO A 54 48.09 14.33 10.52
C PRO A 54 47.16 13.18 10.14
N LEU A 55 47.12 12.90 8.84
CA LEU A 55 46.50 11.72 8.23
C LEU A 55 47.15 10.44 8.79
N GLY A 56 46.51 9.86 9.81
CA GLY A 56 46.73 8.50 10.26
C GLY A 56 45.82 7.56 9.48
N LEU A 57 46.44 6.62 8.78
CA LEU A 57 45.82 5.43 8.21
C LEU A 57 45.09 4.69 9.33
N VAL A 58 43.75 4.77 9.35
CA VAL A 58 42.93 3.96 10.25
C VAL A 58 42.84 2.55 9.67
N ASP A 59 43.54 1.62 10.32
CA ASP A 59 43.51 0.20 10.05
C ASP A 59 42.08 -0.35 10.29
N PHE A 60 41.30 -0.38 9.21
CA PHE A 60 39.97 -0.99 9.10
C PHE A 60 39.97 -2.51 9.42
N GLU A 61 41.14 -3.15 9.44
CA GLU A 61 41.31 -4.56 9.78
C GLU A 61 41.14 -4.84 11.29
N ALA A 62 41.48 -3.89 12.17
CA ALA A 62 41.48 -4.11 13.62
C ALA A 62 40.09 -4.00 14.28
N GLU A 63 39.14 -3.29 13.65
CA GLU A 63 37.74 -3.21 14.11
C GLU A 63 36.92 -4.45 13.71
N LYS A 64 37.37 -5.19 12.70
CA LYS A 64 36.72 -6.44 12.25
C LYS A 64 36.91 -7.57 13.25
N GLU A 65 38.10 -7.68 13.84
CA GLU A 65 38.44 -8.75 14.78
C GLU A 65 37.79 -8.55 16.16
N ASP A 66 37.57 -7.30 16.60
CA ASP A 66 36.87 -7.00 17.86
C ASP A 66 35.36 -7.34 17.78
N TRP A 67 34.74 -7.17 16.61
CA TRP A 67 33.36 -7.61 16.37
C TRP A 67 33.21 -9.14 16.41
N GLU A 68 34.17 -9.87 15.84
CA GLU A 68 34.14 -11.33 15.75
C GLU A 68 34.39 -12.02 17.11
N LEU A 69 35.28 -11.44 17.93
CA LEU A 69 35.54 -11.88 19.31
C LEU A 69 34.39 -11.56 20.27
N ARG A 70 33.70 -10.43 20.07
CA ARG A 70 32.54 -10.03 20.89
C ARG A 70 31.27 -10.82 20.55
N SER A 71 31.13 -11.24 19.29
CA SER A 71 30.07 -12.15 18.80
C SER A 71 30.17 -13.56 19.41
N ARG A 72 31.35 -13.99 19.86
CA ARG A 72 31.60 -15.32 20.43
C ARG A 72 31.31 -15.44 21.93
N ARG A 73 31.33 -14.34 22.69
CA ARG A 73 31.28 -14.35 24.16
C ARG A 73 29.90 -14.13 24.75
N GLU A 74 28.99 -13.56 23.99
CA GLU A 74 27.65 -13.29 24.44
C GLU A 74 26.71 -13.86 23.37
N GLY A 75 25.72 -14.66 23.75
CA GLY A 75 24.69 -15.18 22.84
C GLY A 75 23.82 -14.10 22.16
N VAL A 76 24.29 -12.86 22.07
CA VAL A 76 23.63 -11.69 21.46
C VAL A 76 23.44 -11.84 19.96
N ALA A 77 24.27 -12.65 19.28
CA ALA A 77 24.00 -12.96 17.87
C ALA A 77 22.66 -13.69 17.69
N ARG A 78 22.19 -14.43 18.70
CA ARG A 78 20.87 -15.07 18.69
C ARG A 78 19.75 -14.06 19.02
N LEU A 79 19.98 -13.17 19.99
CA LEU A 79 19.02 -12.15 20.42
C LEU A 79 18.82 -11.01 19.40
N LEU A 80 19.89 -10.52 18.76
CA LEU A 80 19.79 -9.48 17.73
C LEU A 80 19.20 -10.02 16.42
N LYS A 81 19.36 -11.33 16.16
CA LYS A 81 18.66 -12.01 15.07
C LYS A 81 17.16 -12.08 15.37
N THR A 82 16.74 -12.38 16.60
CA THR A 82 15.32 -12.34 16.97
C THR A 82 14.72 -10.92 17.01
N GLU A 83 15.50 -9.88 17.30
CA GLU A 83 14.94 -8.52 17.44
C GLU A 83 14.82 -7.76 16.11
N TYR A 84 15.70 -8.04 15.12
CA TYR A 84 15.68 -7.40 13.80
C TYR A 84 15.29 -8.32 12.63
N ALA A 85 15.25 -9.65 12.81
CA ALA A 85 14.80 -10.58 11.76
C ALA A 85 13.30 -10.88 11.78
N ASN A 86 12.56 -10.43 12.79
CA ASN A 86 11.13 -10.78 12.98
C ASN A 86 10.15 -9.75 12.38
N GLY A 87 10.66 -8.79 11.60
CA GLY A 87 9.80 -7.88 10.85
C GLY A 87 9.18 -8.59 9.64
N PHE A 88 7.94 -8.24 9.31
CA PHE A 88 7.21 -8.64 8.10
C PHE A 88 8.02 -8.64 6.77
N LEU A 89 9.15 -7.95 6.73
CA LEU A 89 10.05 -7.83 5.58
C LEU A 89 10.96 -9.05 5.33
N CYS A 90 11.14 -9.96 6.28
CA CYS A 90 12.12 -11.06 6.15
C CYS A 90 11.64 -12.27 5.33
N LEU A 91 10.32 -12.38 5.10
CA LEU A 91 9.73 -13.57 4.49
C LEU A 91 9.56 -13.49 2.99
N GLN A 92 9.66 -14.66 2.34
CA GLN A 92 9.27 -14.81 0.95
C GLN A 92 7.82 -14.36 0.75
N ALA A 93 7.62 -13.38 -0.14
CA ALA A 93 6.32 -12.73 -0.33
C ALA A 93 5.19 -13.74 -0.64
N GLN A 94 5.49 -14.78 -1.41
CA GLN A 94 4.50 -15.77 -1.82
C GLN A 94 4.02 -16.64 -0.65
N LYS A 95 4.94 -17.08 0.22
CA LYS A 95 4.62 -17.91 1.39
C LYS A 95 3.71 -17.14 2.35
N PHE A 96 4.09 -15.90 2.67
CA PHE A 96 3.28 -15.00 3.48
C PHE A 96 1.87 -14.78 2.90
N ILE A 97 1.76 -14.49 1.59
CA ILE A 97 0.46 -14.23 0.95
C ILE A 97 -0.45 -15.45 1.06
N ASN A 98 0.09 -16.66 0.87
CA ASN A 98 -0.68 -17.90 0.98
C ASN A 98 -1.13 -18.16 2.43
N ALA A 99 -0.24 -17.99 3.40
CA ALA A 99 -0.55 -18.15 4.83
C ALA A 99 -1.63 -17.17 5.29
N TYR A 100 -1.51 -15.89 4.90
CA TYR A 100 -2.50 -14.87 5.25
C TYR A 100 -3.84 -15.08 4.53
N ALA A 101 -3.84 -15.55 3.27
CA ALA A 101 -5.06 -15.93 2.58
C ALA A 101 -5.79 -17.09 3.29
N ALA A 102 -5.06 -18.10 3.75
CA ALA A 102 -5.61 -19.19 4.55
C ALA A 102 -6.18 -18.70 5.89
N PHE A 103 -5.51 -17.74 6.54
CA PHE A 103 -6.04 -17.09 7.75
C PHE A 103 -7.36 -16.36 7.49
N LEU A 104 -7.44 -15.53 6.44
CA LEU A 104 -8.67 -14.81 6.08
C LEU A 104 -9.83 -15.77 5.76
N LYS A 105 -9.52 -16.91 5.12
CA LYS A 105 -10.51 -17.96 4.83
C LYS A 105 -11.02 -18.61 6.11
N ARG A 106 -10.13 -19.00 7.03
CA ARG A 106 -10.48 -19.56 8.35
C ARG A 106 -11.31 -18.60 9.19
N GLN A 107 -11.04 -17.29 9.09
CA GLN A 107 -11.78 -16.28 9.83
C GLN A 107 -13.23 -16.15 9.37
N GLY A 108 -13.52 -16.36 8.08
CA GLY A 108 -14.87 -16.30 7.52
C GLY A 108 -15.56 -14.91 7.57
N LYS A 109 -14.85 -13.87 8.01
CA LYS A 109 -15.40 -12.51 8.18
C LYS A 109 -15.27 -11.63 6.94
N LEU A 110 -14.52 -12.07 5.92
CA LEU A 110 -14.29 -11.29 4.70
C LEU A 110 -15.54 -11.31 3.81
N PRO A 111 -16.19 -10.16 3.57
CA PRO A 111 -17.35 -10.11 2.70
C PRO A 111 -16.94 -10.34 1.23
N ILE A 112 -17.31 -11.48 0.69
CA ILE A 112 -17.07 -11.83 -0.71
C ILE A 112 -18.23 -11.32 -1.58
N PRO A 113 -17.97 -10.56 -2.65
CA PRO A 113 -19.01 -10.19 -3.58
C PRO A 113 -19.47 -11.39 -4.43
N GLY A 114 -20.77 -11.53 -4.67
CA GLY A 114 -21.35 -12.68 -5.37
C GLY A 114 -20.94 -12.87 -6.83
N TRP A 115 -20.23 -11.93 -7.43
CA TRP A 115 -19.74 -12.04 -8.82
C TRP A 115 -18.33 -12.64 -8.93
N VAL A 116 -17.66 -12.97 -7.81
CA VAL A 116 -16.25 -13.40 -7.77
C VAL A 116 -15.97 -14.62 -8.66
N ASP A 117 -16.93 -15.52 -8.80
CA ASP A 117 -16.76 -16.76 -9.58
C ASP A 117 -16.94 -16.57 -11.09
N THR A 118 -17.53 -15.44 -11.51
CA THR A 118 -17.88 -15.20 -12.92
C THR A 118 -16.90 -14.26 -13.61
N VAL A 119 -16.22 -13.38 -12.87
CA VAL A 119 -15.44 -12.30 -13.47
C VAL A 119 -13.99 -12.66 -13.71
N LYS A 120 -13.40 -12.00 -14.71
CA LYS A 120 -11.95 -11.89 -14.82
C LYS A 120 -11.42 -10.71 -14.00
N THR A 121 -10.17 -10.83 -13.56
CA THR A 121 -9.53 -9.85 -12.68
C THR A 121 -9.11 -8.54 -13.36
N GLY A 122 -9.08 -8.51 -14.70
CA GLY A 122 -8.73 -7.33 -15.46
C GLY A 122 -8.96 -7.49 -16.97
N PRO A 123 -9.00 -6.38 -17.71
CA PRO A 123 -9.26 -6.38 -19.15
C PRO A 123 -8.13 -6.99 -20.01
N ALA A 124 -6.93 -7.12 -19.43
CA ALA A 124 -5.76 -7.73 -20.05
C ALA A 124 -5.69 -9.26 -19.88
N LYS A 125 -6.51 -9.83 -18.98
CA LYS A 125 -6.59 -11.27 -18.80
C LYS A 125 -7.60 -11.86 -19.79
N GLU A 126 -7.25 -13.00 -20.36
CA GLU A 126 -8.11 -13.75 -21.27
C GLU A 126 -9.04 -14.70 -20.50
N LEU A 127 -8.48 -15.42 -19.53
CA LEU A 127 -9.22 -16.36 -18.68
C LEU A 127 -9.45 -15.82 -17.27
N PRO A 128 -10.53 -16.27 -16.58
CA PRO A 128 -10.70 -16.02 -15.15
C PRO A 128 -9.62 -16.74 -14.32
N PRO A 129 -9.41 -16.34 -13.05
CA PRO A 129 -8.49 -17.04 -12.16
C PRO A 129 -8.88 -18.51 -11.98
N GLN A 130 -7.89 -19.41 -12.00
CA GLN A 130 -8.13 -20.85 -11.83
C GLN A 130 -8.38 -21.25 -10.37
N ASN A 131 -7.78 -20.53 -9.42
CA ASN A 131 -7.98 -20.79 -8.00
C ASN A 131 -9.32 -20.20 -7.57
N ILE A 132 -10.19 -21.01 -6.96
CA ILE A 132 -11.49 -20.58 -6.42
C ILE A 132 -11.31 -19.53 -5.31
N ASP A 133 -10.28 -19.67 -4.48
CA ASP A 133 -9.96 -18.78 -3.37
C ASP A 133 -9.14 -17.54 -3.80
N TRP A 134 -9.11 -17.21 -5.11
CA TRP A 134 -8.28 -16.12 -5.64
C TRP A 134 -8.58 -14.76 -4.98
N PHE A 135 -9.82 -14.56 -4.50
CA PHE A 135 -10.21 -13.31 -3.84
C PHE A 135 -9.47 -13.13 -2.51
N TYR A 136 -9.29 -14.21 -1.74
CA TYR A 136 -8.51 -14.19 -0.48
C TYR A 136 -7.03 -13.94 -0.75
N VAL A 137 -6.47 -14.60 -1.76
CA VAL A 137 -5.08 -14.41 -2.19
C VAL A 137 -4.84 -12.95 -2.61
N ARG A 138 -5.78 -12.37 -3.35
CA ARG A 138 -5.69 -10.96 -3.74
C ARG A 138 -5.85 -10.03 -2.55
N ALA A 139 -6.76 -10.31 -1.61
CA ALA A 139 -6.89 -9.53 -0.39
C ALA A 139 -5.61 -9.53 0.44
N ALA A 140 -4.96 -10.68 0.57
CA ALA A 140 -3.67 -10.82 1.24
C ALA A 140 -2.56 -10.02 0.56
N SER A 141 -2.47 -10.12 -0.77
CA SER A 141 -1.51 -9.36 -1.57
C SER A 141 -1.71 -7.84 -1.41
N VAL A 142 -2.96 -7.38 -1.40
CA VAL A 142 -3.30 -5.95 -1.20
C VAL A 142 -2.95 -5.49 0.22
N ALA A 143 -3.28 -6.28 1.26
CA ALA A 143 -2.95 -5.94 2.64
C ALA A 143 -1.43 -5.78 2.82
N ARG A 144 -0.64 -6.72 2.29
CA ARG A 144 0.82 -6.63 2.22
C ARG A 144 1.30 -5.37 1.48
N HIS A 145 0.69 -5.05 0.35
CA HIS A 145 1.09 -3.88 -0.43
C HIS A 145 0.85 -2.56 0.32
N VAL A 146 -0.28 -2.46 1.03
CA VAL A 146 -0.62 -1.28 1.84
C VAL A 146 0.36 -1.14 3.00
N TYR A 147 0.68 -2.23 3.69
CA TYR A 147 1.66 -2.24 4.79
C TYR A 147 3.01 -1.64 4.35
N LEU A 148 3.55 -2.08 3.20
CA LEU A 148 4.86 -1.64 2.71
C LEU A 148 4.90 -0.19 2.20
N ARG A 149 3.77 0.34 1.71
CA ARG A 149 3.71 1.67 1.06
C ARG A 149 3.03 2.73 1.92
N LYS A 150 2.60 2.37 3.14
CA LYS A 150 1.91 3.20 4.15
C LYS A 150 0.52 3.69 3.74
N THR A 151 0.39 4.30 2.56
CA THR A 151 -0.89 4.77 2.01
C THR A 151 -1.04 4.38 0.54
N VAL A 152 -2.19 3.81 0.18
CA VAL A 152 -2.46 3.33 -1.18
C VAL A 152 -3.90 3.61 -1.60
N GLY A 153 -4.07 4.08 -2.84
CA GLY A 153 -5.36 4.22 -3.50
C GLY A 153 -5.62 3.15 -4.57
N VAL A 154 -6.89 3.00 -4.98
CA VAL A 154 -7.31 2.04 -6.01
C VAL A 154 -6.52 2.21 -7.32
N GLY A 155 -6.25 3.46 -7.74
CA GLY A 155 -5.51 3.72 -8.99
C GLY A 155 -4.08 3.16 -8.99
N ARG A 156 -3.40 3.12 -7.84
CA ARG A 156 -2.07 2.53 -7.73
C ARG A 156 -2.14 0.99 -7.78
N LEU A 157 -3.10 0.39 -7.09
CA LEU A 157 -3.33 -1.06 -7.14
C LEU A 157 -3.66 -1.53 -8.56
N ARG A 158 -4.44 -0.76 -9.30
CA ARG A 158 -4.77 -1.07 -10.70
C ARG A 158 -3.54 -1.14 -11.61
N LYS A 159 -2.53 -0.30 -11.37
CA LYS A 159 -1.25 -0.35 -12.10
C LYS A 159 -0.41 -1.56 -11.68
N VAL A 160 -0.35 -1.84 -10.37
CA VAL A 160 0.41 -2.97 -9.81
C VAL A 160 -0.14 -4.31 -10.30
N HIS A 161 -1.47 -4.48 -10.32
CA HIS A 161 -2.13 -5.68 -10.83
C HIS A 161 -2.34 -5.65 -12.35
N GLY A 162 -1.99 -4.55 -13.00
CA GLY A 162 -2.03 -4.38 -14.45
C GLY A 162 -0.98 -5.27 -15.13
N THR A 163 -1.24 -5.63 -16.38
CA THR A 163 -0.31 -6.48 -17.15
C THR A 163 -0.33 -6.10 -18.63
N ALA A 164 0.63 -6.60 -19.39
CA ALA A 164 0.65 -6.42 -20.83
C ALA A 164 -0.51 -7.19 -21.46
N LYS A 165 -1.37 -6.49 -22.19
CA LYS A 165 -2.46 -7.10 -22.96
C LYS A 165 -1.96 -7.51 -24.34
N ASN A 166 -2.17 -8.77 -24.71
CA ASN A 166 -2.03 -9.21 -26.09
C ASN A 166 -3.19 -8.64 -26.93
N ARG A 167 -2.88 -7.99 -28.04
CA ARG A 167 -3.86 -7.31 -28.93
C ARG A 167 -3.94 -7.99 -30.29
N GLY A 168 -3.67 -9.30 -30.34
CA GLY A 168 -3.60 -10.08 -31.56
C GLY A 168 -2.37 -9.68 -32.36
N SER A 169 -2.57 -9.19 -33.59
CA SER A 169 -1.47 -8.79 -34.47
C SER A 169 -0.80 -7.46 -34.08
N ARG A 170 -1.41 -6.66 -33.18
CA ARG A 170 -0.84 -5.37 -32.76
C ARG A 170 0.10 -5.57 -31.56
N PRO A 171 1.19 -4.78 -31.44
CA PRO A 171 2.11 -4.87 -30.31
C PRO A 171 1.42 -4.81 -28.94
N SER A 172 1.97 -5.55 -27.99
CA SER A 172 1.49 -5.58 -26.61
C SER A 172 1.63 -4.22 -25.94
N LYS A 173 0.63 -3.85 -25.13
CA LYS A 173 0.68 -2.63 -24.30
C LYS A 173 0.25 -2.94 -22.87
N HIS A 174 0.83 -2.25 -21.90
CA HIS A 174 0.36 -2.30 -20.52
C HIS A 174 -1.08 -1.78 -20.41
N VAL A 175 -1.91 -2.50 -19.66
CA VAL A 175 -3.27 -2.08 -19.33
C VAL A 175 -3.52 -2.33 -17.84
N ASP A 176 -4.08 -1.31 -17.20
CA ASP A 176 -4.50 -1.34 -15.81
C ASP A 176 -5.52 -2.46 -15.53
N ALA A 177 -5.48 -3.00 -14.31
CA ALA A 177 -6.45 -3.97 -13.83
C ALA A 177 -7.84 -3.38 -13.59
N SER A 178 -8.81 -4.26 -13.28
CA SER A 178 -10.17 -3.86 -12.93
C SER A 178 -10.19 -3.15 -11.58
N GLY A 179 -10.64 -1.89 -11.56
CA GLY A 179 -10.78 -1.13 -10.32
C GLY A 179 -11.90 -1.60 -9.41
N SER A 180 -12.87 -2.36 -9.93
CA SER A 180 -13.98 -2.90 -9.12
C SER A 180 -13.48 -3.92 -8.10
N VAL A 181 -12.58 -4.81 -8.54
CA VAL A 181 -12.00 -5.87 -7.71
C VAL A 181 -11.21 -5.27 -6.57
N ASP A 182 -10.23 -4.42 -6.87
CA ASP A 182 -9.34 -3.86 -5.86
C ASP A 182 -10.10 -2.94 -4.88
N ARG A 183 -11.10 -2.19 -5.37
CA ARG A 183 -11.96 -1.37 -4.50
C ARG A 183 -12.77 -2.22 -3.52
N LYS A 184 -13.35 -3.32 -3.98
CA LYS A 184 -14.16 -4.20 -3.11
C LYS A 184 -13.31 -4.91 -2.08
N ILE A 185 -12.08 -5.28 -2.43
CA ILE A 185 -11.11 -5.82 -1.48
C ILE A 185 -10.76 -4.80 -0.39
N LEU A 186 -10.46 -3.55 -0.78
CA LEU A 186 -10.17 -2.49 0.18
C LEU A 186 -11.36 -2.25 1.13
N GLN A 187 -12.57 -2.19 0.59
CA GLN A 187 -13.80 -2.07 1.40
C GLN A 187 -14.04 -3.28 2.31
N ALA A 188 -13.69 -4.49 1.85
CA ALA A 188 -13.82 -5.72 2.63
C ALA A 188 -12.82 -5.75 3.81
N LEU A 189 -11.57 -5.37 3.56
CA LEU A 189 -10.53 -5.28 4.60
C LEU A 189 -10.80 -4.14 5.60
N GLU A 190 -11.41 -3.04 5.14
CA GLU A 190 -11.87 -1.95 5.99
C GLU A 190 -12.96 -2.42 6.96
N LYS A 191 -13.92 -3.22 6.49
CA LYS A 191 -14.99 -3.79 7.33
C LYS A 191 -14.49 -4.73 8.43
N ILE A 192 -13.38 -5.43 8.20
CA ILE A 192 -12.76 -6.30 9.22
C ILE A 192 -11.90 -5.48 10.20
N GLY A 193 -11.64 -4.20 9.91
CA GLY A 193 -10.77 -3.36 10.73
C GLY A 193 -9.28 -3.63 10.53
N VAL A 194 -8.89 -4.16 9.36
CA VAL A 194 -7.48 -4.29 8.98
C VAL A 194 -6.99 -2.99 8.37
N LEU A 195 -7.80 -2.37 7.50
CA LEU A 195 -7.50 -1.09 6.87
C LEU A 195 -8.40 0.02 7.40
N GLU A 196 -7.92 1.25 7.33
CA GLU A 196 -8.70 2.46 7.59
C GLU A 196 -8.50 3.49 6.49
N GLN A 197 -9.44 4.43 6.38
CA GLN A 197 -9.31 5.54 5.44
C GLN A 197 -8.31 6.55 5.98
N ASP A 198 -7.44 7.03 5.09
CA ASP A 198 -6.48 8.06 5.42
C ASP A 198 -7.04 9.42 5.02
N GLU A 199 -7.53 10.20 6.00
CA GLU A 199 -8.17 11.50 5.74
C GLU A 199 -7.17 12.57 5.28
N GLU A 200 -5.91 12.50 5.71
CA GLU A 200 -4.90 13.52 5.40
C GLU A 200 -4.38 13.40 3.98
N LYS A 201 -3.96 12.19 3.58
CA LYS A 201 -3.32 11.93 2.28
C LYS A 201 -4.28 11.35 1.25
N GLY A 202 -5.47 10.93 1.70
CA GLY A 202 -6.40 10.16 0.90
C GLY A 202 -5.94 8.70 0.72
N GLY A 203 -6.90 7.83 0.38
CA GLY A 203 -6.61 6.41 0.16
C GLY A 203 -6.89 5.57 1.40
N ARG A 204 -6.13 4.49 1.56
CA ARG A 204 -6.24 3.57 2.70
C ARG A 204 -4.87 3.34 3.31
N ARG A 205 -4.84 3.29 4.63
CA ARG A 205 -3.67 2.94 5.44
C ARG A 205 -3.97 1.72 6.29
N ILE A 206 -2.90 1.05 6.74
CA ILE A 206 -3.03 -0.08 7.66
C ILE A 206 -3.37 0.44 9.06
N THR A 207 -4.24 -0.26 9.77
CA THR A 207 -4.56 0.03 11.18
C THR A 207 -3.52 -0.60 12.11
N GLN A 208 -3.47 -0.16 13.38
CA GLN A 208 -2.61 -0.78 14.40
C GLN A 208 -3.01 -2.23 14.70
N SER A 209 -4.30 -2.58 14.60
CA SER A 209 -4.77 -3.97 14.69
C SER A 209 -4.30 -4.79 13.49
N GLY A 210 -4.50 -4.27 12.27
CA GLY A 210 -4.08 -4.93 11.04
C GLY A 210 -2.58 -5.17 10.98
N GLN A 211 -1.77 -4.21 11.44
CA GLN A 211 -0.32 -4.36 11.55
C GLN A 211 0.06 -5.52 12.48
N ARG A 212 -0.49 -5.57 13.69
CA ARG A 212 -0.22 -6.67 14.64
C ARG A 212 -0.64 -8.04 14.10
N ASP A 213 -1.75 -8.11 13.39
CA ASP A 213 -2.21 -9.38 12.80
C ASP A 213 -1.30 -9.84 11.66
N LEU A 214 -0.84 -8.92 10.81
CA LEU A 214 0.12 -9.21 9.74
C LEU A 214 1.48 -9.65 10.31
N ASP A 215 1.99 -8.96 11.33
CA ASP A 215 3.27 -9.26 11.96
C ASP A 215 3.22 -10.62 12.69
N ARG A 216 2.12 -10.93 13.40
CA ARG A 216 1.93 -12.25 14.04
C ARG A 216 1.94 -13.38 13.02
N ILE A 217 1.22 -13.21 11.90
CA ILE A 217 1.13 -14.24 10.87
C ILE A 217 2.45 -14.38 10.12
N ALA A 218 3.18 -13.29 9.92
CA ALA A 218 4.54 -13.35 9.42
C ALA A 218 5.40 -14.22 10.35
N GLN A 219 5.42 -13.94 11.65
CA GLN A 219 6.20 -14.74 12.60
C GLN A 219 5.85 -16.24 12.55
N THR A 220 4.57 -16.60 12.60
CA THR A 220 4.15 -18.01 12.48
C THR A 220 4.56 -18.66 11.15
N THR A 221 4.60 -17.89 10.06
CA THR A 221 5.05 -18.41 8.76
C THR A 221 6.57 -18.59 8.73
N ALA A 222 7.32 -17.71 9.41
CA ALA A 222 8.77 -17.82 9.54
C ALA A 222 9.16 -19.09 10.31
N GLU A 223 8.50 -19.35 11.44
CA GLU A 223 8.73 -20.53 12.26
C GLU A 223 8.41 -21.81 11.48
N ALA A 224 7.28 -21.86 10.78
CA ALA A 224 6.93 -23.01 9.94
C ALA A 224 7.91 -23.22 8.77
N ASP A 225 8.44 -22.14 8.19
CA ASP A 225 9.42 -22.22 7.10
C ASP A 225 10.77 -22.81 7.58
N GLU A 226 11.19 -22.53 8.81
CA GLU A 226 12.40 -23.09 9.41
C GLU A 226 12.23 -24.60 9.71
N GLU A 227 11.06 -25.01 10.20
CA GLU A 227 10.74 -26.43 10.45
C GLU A 227 10.79 -27.26 9.16
N ASP A 228 10.24 -26.74 8.06
CA ASP A 228 10.26 -27.42 6.75
C ASP A 228 11.70 -27.59 6.20
N GLU A 229 12.62 -26.66 6.51
CA GLU A 229 14.02 -26.71 6.07
C GLU A 229 14.86 -27.73 6.87
N ASP A 230 14.51 -27.99 8.14
CA ASP A 230 15.21 -28.96 8.99
C ASP A 230 14.80 -30.42 8.71
N GLU A 231 13.65 -30.63 8.05
CA GLU A 231 13.12 -31.96 7.67
C GLU A 231 13.64 -32.48 6.31
N GLU A 232 14.28 -31.64 5.49
CA GLU A 232 14.75 -31.94 4.13
C GLU A 232 16.26 -32.27 4.05
#